data_AF-A0A8T4IW77-F1
#
_entry.id   AF-A0A8T4IW77-F1
#
_cell.length_a   1.000
_cell.length_b   1.000
_cell.length_c   1.000
_cell.angle_alpha   90.00
_cell.angle_beta   90.00
_cell.angle_gamma   90.00
#
_symmetry.space_group_name_H-M   'P 1'
#
loop_
_entity.id
_entity.type
_entity.pdbx_description
1 polymer ?
#
loop_
_entity_poly.entity_id
_entity_poly.type
_entity_poly.pdbx_seq_one_letter_code
_entity_poly.pdbx_strand_id
1 'polypeptide(L)'
;MADMPAAAHRLPQAVSAFTAELRWLTALLHPGEGWYGVFVGNDPAGMRECLEGREIPPWDVVASLIQDLVGRHGQEAGARAGERLRERYADSVAAYDDLVGGEPVLRDRLDAVRRERDEAARRVRDLVALDGGSGTDLAWARDHHARASARCTELTARLAASRTRAAGVGVHGNGAQAVPAGGQDPRHERSSGEGAGHEHGHGDGYEHGDGSGAGA
;
A
#
# COMPACT_ATOMS: atom_id res chain seq x y z
N MET A 1 -20.76 -27.18 -30.90
CA MET A 1 -20.52 -25.88 -30.25
C MET A 1 -19.88 -26.22 -28.91
N ALA A 2 -18.56 -26.10 -28.82
CA ALA A 2 -17.80 -26.53 -27.66
C ALA A 2 -18.02 -25.55 -26.51
N ASP A 3 -18.48 -26.05 -25.39
CA ASP A 3 -18.52 -25.36 -24.11
C ASP A 3 -17.07 -25.25 -23.61
N MET A 4 -16.47 -24.07 -23.76
CA MET A 4 -15.17 -23.75 -23.18
C MET A 4 -15.41 -23.54 -21.68
N PRO A 5 -14.82 -24.35 -20.78
CA PRO A 5 -14.94 -24.08 -19.36
C PRO A 5 -14.39 -22.67 -19.11
N ALA A 6 -15.22 -21.78 -18.58
CA ALA A 6 -14.77 -20.49 -18.09
C ALA A 6 -13.57 -20.77 -17.17
N ALA A 7 -12.38 -20.34 -17.59
CA ALA A 7 -11.17 -20.56 -16.82
C ALA A 7 -11.43 -19.98 -15.44
N ALA A 8 -11.58 -20.85 -14.43
CA ALA A 8 -11.74 -20.42 -13.05
C ALA A 8 -10.55 -19.50 -12.76
N HIS A 9 -10.83 -18.22 -12.59
CA HIS A 9 -9.79 -17.22 -12.46
C HIS A 9 -9.04 -17.53 -11.16
N ARG A 10 -7.86 -18.14 -11.28
CA ARG A 10 -7.08 -18.56 -10.14
C ARG A 10 -6.57 -17.30 -9.46
N LEU A 11 -7.01 -17.08 -8.22
CA LEU A 11 -6.53 -15.97 -7.41
C LEU A 11 -5.00 -16.02 -7.28
N PRO A 12 -4.32 -14.86 -7.24
CA PRO A 12 -2.92 -14.82 -6.88
C PRO A 12 -2.66 -15.57 -5.56
N GLN A 13 -1.51 -16.22 -5.44
CA GLN A 13 -1.17 -17.03 -4.27
C GLN A 13 -1.22 -16.20 -2.97
N ALA A 14 -0.71 -14.98 -3.01
CA ALA A 14 -0.75 -14.05 -1.87
C ALA A 14 -2.21 -13.79 -1.41
N VAL A 15 -3.08 -13.40 -2.34
CA VAL A 15 -4.52 -13.18 -2.09
C VAL A 15 -5.17 -14.43 -1.50
N SER A 16 -4.86 -15.61 -2.05
CA SER A 16 -5.40 -16.89 -1.56
C SER A 16 -4.96 -17.19 -0.12
N ALA A 17 -3.69 -16.96 0.20
CA ALA A 17 -3.12 -17.19 1.53
C ALA A 17 -3.71 -16.24 2.58
N PHE A 18 -3.86 -14.96 2.25
CA PHE A 18 -4.53 -14.00 3.13
C PHE A 18 -6.00 -14.33 3.33
N THR A 19 -6.72 -14.69 2.27
CA THR A 19 -8.13 -15.06 2.33
C THR A 19 -8.35 -16.32 3.18
N ALA A 20 -7.43 -17.29 3.14
CA ALA A 20 -7.48 -18.45 4.01
C ALA A 20 -7.34 -18.08 5.49
N GLU A 21 -6.40 -17.18 5.83
CA GLU A 21 -6.22 -16.69 7.20
C GLU A 21 -7.43 -15.89 7.68
N LEU A 22 -8.00 -15.03 6.82
CA LEU A 22 -9.20 -14.25 7.13
C LEU A 22 -10.42 -15.16 7.39
N ARG A 23 -10.59 -16.21 6.60
CA ARG A 23 -11.65 -17.22 6.82
C ARG A 23 -11.44 -17.99 8.13
N TRP A 24 -10.19 -18.35 8.44
CA TRP A 24 -9.88 -18.98 9.72
C TRP A 24 -10.23 -18.05 10.89
N LEU A 25 -9.87 -16.77 10.82
CA LEU A 25 -10.20 -15.80 11.85
C LEU A 25 -11.71 -15.66 12.03
N THR A 26 -12.44 -15.45 10.94
CA THR A 26 -13.90 -15.23 10.99
C THR A 26 -14.68 -16.46 11.42
N ALA A 27 -14.17 -17.67 11.19
CA ALA A 27 -14.75 -18.91 11.72
C ALA A 27 -14.71 -19.00 13.26
N LEU A 28 -13.86 -18.20 13.92
CA LEU A 28 -13.77 -18.12 15.38
C LEU A 28 -14.66 -17.03 15.99
N LEU A 29 -15.32 -16.23 15.14
CA LEU A 29 -16.17 -15.11 15.52
C LEU A 29 -17.65 -15.48 15.39
N HIS A 30 -18.50 -14.77 16.13
CA HIS A 30 -19.95 -14.95 16.07
C HIS A 30 -20.56 -13.94 15.09
N PRO A 31 -21.31 -14.36 14.05
CA PRO A 31 -21.85 -13.46 13.03
C PRO A 31 -22.97 -12.54 13.53
N GLY A 32 -23.45 -12.71 14.77
CA GLY A 32 -24.45 -11.85 15.40
C GLY A 32 -23.88 -10.90 16.47
N GLU A 33 -22.56 -10.89 16.70
CA GLU A 33 -21.93 -10.10 17.77
C GLU A 33 -20.67 -9.39 17.26
N GLY A 34 -20.23 -8.37 18.00
CA GLY A 34 -19.00 -7.64 17.72
C GLY A 34 -19.02 -6.90 16.37
N TRP A 35 -17.84 -6.50 15.93
CA TRP A 35 -17.66 -5.86 14.63
C TRP A 35 -17.94 -6.78 13.46
N TYR A 36 -17.66 -8.09 13.58
CA TYR A 36 -17.96 -9.05 12.53
C TYR A 36 -19.46 -9.07 12.22
N GLY A 37 -20.32 -9.11 13.24
CA GLY A 37 -21.76 -9.01 13.04
C GLY A 37 -22.21 -7.67 12.45
N VAL A 38 -21.61 -6.56 12.89
CA VAL A 38 -21.87 -5.24 12.30
C VAL A 38 -21.55 -5.22 10.80
N PHE A 39 -20.38 -5.72 10.40
CA PHE A 39 -19.97 -5.71 8.99
C PHE A 39 -20.83 -6.62 8.13
N VAL A 40 -21.15 -7.84 8.60
CA VAL A 40 -22.05 -8.75 7.90
C VAL A 40 -23.46 -8.17 7.79
N GLY A 41 -23.95 -7.50 8.83
CA GLY A 41 -25.28 -6.87 8.82
C GLY A 41 -25.38 -5.67 7.89
N ASN A 42 -24.30 -4.87 7.79
CA ASN A 42 -24.28 -3.67 6.95
C ASN A 42 -23.99 -3.98 5.48
N ASP A 43 -23.03 -4.86 5.19
CA ASP A 43 -22.65 -5.24 3.83
C ASP A 43 -22.31 -6.73 3.73
N PRO A 44 -23.34 -7.59 3.66
CA PRO A 44 -23.15 -9.03 3.55
C PRO A 44 -22.50 -9.44 2.22
N ALA A 45 -22.62 -8.63 1.17
CA ALA A 45 -22.03 -8.90 -0.12
C ALA A 45 -20.53 -8.62 -0.10
N GLY A 46 -20.12 -7.44 0.35
CA GLY A 46 -18.71 -7.07 0.47
C GLY A 46 -17.96 -7.98 1.43
N MET A 47 -18.55 -8.37 2.56
CA MET A 47 -17.92 -9.35 3.45
C MET A 47 -17.70 -10.70 2.77
N ARG A 48 -18.67 -11.19 1.99
CA ARG A 48 -18.51 -12.43 1.22
C ARG A 48 -17.43 -12.31 0.15
N GLU A 49 -17.36 -11.18 -0.55
CA GLU A 49 -16.30 -10.92 -1.53
C GLU A 49 -14.91 -10.92 -0.88
N CYS A 50 -14.79 -10.36 0.32
CA CYS A 50 -13.55 -10.43 1.11
C CYS A 50 -13.17 -11.87 1.47
N LEU A 51 -14.14 -12.67 1.91
CA LEU A 51 -13.92 -14.07 2.30
C LEU A 51 -13.69 -15.02 1.11
N GLU A 52 -14.11 -14.60 -0.09
CA GLU A 52 -13.90 -15.33 -1.34
C GLU A 52 -12.68 -14.80 -2.12
N GLY A 53 -11.95 -13.81 -1.58
CA GLY A 53 -10.74 -13.24 -2.16
C GLY A 53 -11.00 -12.40 -3.42
N ARG A 54 -12.25 -12.00 -3.66
CA ARG A 54 -12.65 -11.10 -4.74
C ARG A 54 -12.49 -9.62 -4.40
N GLU A 55 -12.31 -9.31 -3.12
CA GLU A 55 -11.88 -8.00 -2.64
C GLU A 55 -10.92 -8.21 -1.46
N ILE A 56 -10.00 -7.26 -1.22
CA ILE A 56 -9.18 -7.28 0.00
C ILE A 56 -9.77 -6.25 0.98
N PRO A 57 -10.26 -6.68 2.17
CA PRO A 57 -10.82 -5.75 3.13
C PRO A 57 -9.75 -4.74 3.56
N PRO A 58 -10.12 -3.46 3.78
CA PRO A 58 -9.23 -2.48 4.39
C PRO A 58 -8.68 -2.94 5.74
N TRP A 59 -7.50 -2.45 6.12
CA TRP A 59 -6.84 -2.91 7.34
C TRP A 59 -7.63 -2.55 8.60
N ASP A 60 -8.39 -1.44 8.58
CA ASP A 60 -9.26 -1.06 9.71
C ASP A 60 -10.35 -2.10 9.98
N VAL A 61 -10.85 -2.77 8.94
CA VAL A 61 -11.82 -3.86 9.06
C VAL A 61 -11.13 -5.07 9.69
N VAL A 62 -9.96 -5.45 9.18
CA VAL A 62 -9.15 -6.56 9.71
C VAL A 62 -8.80 -6.34 11.18
N ALA A 63 -8.38 -5.13 11.55
CA ALA A 63 -8.06 -4.75 12.92
C ALA A 63 -9.27 -4.87 13.86
N SER A 64 -10.47 -4.50 13.40
CA SER A 64 -11.70 -4.69 14.19
C SER A 64 -12.05 -6.15 14.39
N LEU A 65 -11.85 -7.00 13.37
CA LEU A 65 -12.07 -8.44 13.51
C LEU A 65 -11.05 -9.08 14.49
N ILE A 66 -9.81 -8.59 14.51
CA ILE A 66 -8.81 -8.99 15.51
C ILE A 66 -9.25 -8.54 16.92
N GLN A 67 -9.85 -7.35 17.08
CA GLN A 67 -10.39 -6.92 18.37
C GLN A 67 -11.54 -7.82 18.86
N ASP A 68 -12.43 -8.25 17.96
CA ASP A 68 -13.45 -9.24 18.32
C ASP A 68 -12.82 -10.55 18.78
N LEU A 69 -11.76 -11.00 18.09
CA LEU A 69 -11.01 -12.19 18.49
C LEU A 69 -10.39 -12.02 19.89
N VAL A 70 -9.83 -10.85 20.20
CA VAL A 70 -9.30 -10.53 21.53
C VAL A 70 -10.39 -10.61 22.59
N GLY A 71 -11.58 -10.06 22.31
CA GLY A 71 -12.72 -10.10 23.23
C GLY A 71 -13.21 -11.52 23.54
N ARG A 72 -13.01 -12.46 22.61
CA ARG A 72 -13.51 -13.85 22.74
C ARG A 72 -12.44 -14.85 23.21
N HIS A 73 -11.21 -14.70 22.74
CA HIS A 73 -10.13 -15.69 22.90
C HIS A 73 -8.88 -15.12 23.57
N GLY A 74 -8.93 -13.86 24.01
CA GLY A 74 -7.86 -13.21 24.76
C GLY A 74 -6.78 -12.53 23.91
N GLN A 75 -5.95 -11.75 24.59
CA GLN A 75 -4.92 -10.89 23.97
C GLN A 75 -3.89 -11.67 23.14
N GLU A 76 -3.46 -12.83 23.62
CA GLU A 76 -2.44 -13.64 22.93
C GLU A 76 -2.96 -14.18 21.58
N ALA A 77 -4.21 -14.64 21.55
CA ALA A 77 -4.84 -15.11 20.31
C ALA A 77 -4.94 -13.97 19.28
N GLY A 78 -5.34 -12.78 19.73
CA GLY A 78 -5.39 -11.57 18.91
C GLY A 78 -4.03 -11.16 18.36
N ALA A 79 -3.00 -11.10 19.21
CA ALA A 79 -1.64 -10.74 18.81
C ALA A 79 -1.11 -11.69 17.72
N ARG A 80 -1.20 -13.01 17.95
CA ARG A 80 -0.76 -14.02 16.98
C ARG A 80 -1.51 -13.92 15.65
N ALA A 81 -2.81 -13.69 15.67
CA ALA A 81 -3.60 -13.53 14.45
C ALA A 81 -3.23 -12.23 13.71
N GLY A 82 -3.04 -11.14 14.44
CA GLY A 82 -2.65 -9.84 13.89
C GLY A 82 -1.31 -9.89 13.18
N GLU A 83 -0.30 -10.53 13.77
CA GLU A 83 1.02 -10.74 13.15
C GLU A 83 0.90 -11.49 11.82
N ARG A 84 0.26 -12.68 11.83
CA ARG A 84 0.08 -13.50 10.62
C ARG A 84 -0.67 -12.78 9.50
N LEU A 85 -1.72 -12.03 9.85
CA LEU A 85 -2.48 -11.26 8.86
C LEU A 85 -1.64 -10.10 8.32
N ARG A 86 -0.90 -9.39 9.18
CA ARG A 86 -0.06 -8.26 8.79
C ARG A 86 1.05 -8.66 7.83
N GLU A 87 1.72 -9.79 8.09
CA GLU A 87 2.75 -10.37 7.22
C GLU A 87 2.24 -10.61 5.81
N ARG A 88 1.01 -11.12 5.67
CA ARG A 88 0.41 -11.46 4.36
C ARG A 88 -0.22 -10.26 3.67
N TYR A 89 -0.62 -9.25 4.43
CA TYR A 89 -1.48 -8.17 3.94
C TYR A 89 -0.84 -7.38 2.80
N ALA A 90 0.41 -6.96 2.96
CA ALA A 90 1.09 -6.10 1.98
C ALA A 90 1.22 -6.78 0.60
N ASP A 91 1.66 -8.04 0.58
CA ASP A 91 1.82 -8.82 -0.66
C ASP A 91 0.47 -9.11 -1.32
N SER A 92 -0.55 -9.39 -0.51
CA SER A 92 -1.90 -9.69 -1.00
C SER A 92 -2.55 -8.46 -1.62
N VAL A 93 -2.40 -7.31 -0.97
CA VAL A 93 -2.84 -6.01 -1.49
C VAL A 93 -2.14 -5.68 -2.80
N ALA A 94 -0.81 -5.82 -2.86
CA ALA A 94 -0.07 -5.52 -4.09
C ALA A 94 -0.51 -6.42 -5.25
N ALA A 95 -0.62 -7.73 -5.00
CA ALA A 95 -1.07 -8.68 -6.02
C ALA A 95 -2.53 -8.44 -6.46
N TYR A 96 -3.41 -8.03 -5.54
CA TYR A 96 -4.79 -7.68 -5.84
C TYR A 96 -4.88 -6.38 -6.64
N ASP A 97 -4.16 -5.33 -6.23
CA ASP A 97 -4.14 -4.05 -6.93
C ASP A 97 -3.67 -4.24 -8.38
N ASP A 98 -2.61 -5.02 -8.59
CA ASP A 98 -2.11 -5.34 -9.94
C ASP A 98 -3.14 -6.15 -10.76
N LEU A 99 -3.92 -7.03 -10.12
CA LEU A 99 -4.97 -7.81 -10.76
C LEU A 99 -6.16 -6.96 -11.23
N VAL A 100 -6.62 -6.01 -10.42
CA VAL A 100 -7.86 -5.26 -10.69
C VAL A 100 -7.68 -4.01 -11.55
N GLY A 101 -6.44 -3.63 -11.87
CA GLY A 101 -6.16 -2.53 -12.80
C GLY A 101 -5.15 -1.48 -12.32
N GLY A 102 -4.47 -1.73 -11.20
CA GLY A 102 -3.30 -0.97 -10.76
C GLY A 102 -3.58 0.49 -10.38
N GLU A 103 -2.65 1.38 -10.73
CA GLU A 103 -2.66 2.79 -10.30
C GLU A 103 -3.95 3.57 -10.64
N PRO A 104 -4.52 3.49 -11.86
CA PRO A 104 -5.76 4.21 -12.18
C PRO A 104 -6.92 3.83 -11.25
N VAL A 105 -7.12 2.53 -11.02
CA VAL A 105 -8.18 2.03 -10.12
C VAL A 105 -7.94 2.44 -8.68
N LEU A 106 -6.67 2.44 -8.22
CA LEU A 106 -6.32 2.92 -6.89
C LEU A 106 -6.63 4.42 -6.71
N ARG A 107 -6.41 5.23 -7.75
CA ARG A 107 -6.72 6.67 -7.71
C ARG A 107 -8.21 6.90 -7.60
N ASP A 108 -9.01 6.21 -8.40
CA ASP A 108 -10.47 6.32 -8.37
C ASP A 108 -11.04 5.89 -7.01
N ARG A 109 -10.52 4.79 -6.44
CA ARG A 109 -10.86 4.34 -5.09
C ARG A 109 -10.49 5.38 -4.04
N LEU A 110 -9.29 5.97 -4.13
CA LEU A 110 -8.84 7.00 -3.19
C LEU A 110 -9.75 8.25 -3.25
N ASP A 111 -10.13 8.68 -4.44
CA ASP A 111 -11.00 9.84 -4.60
C ASP A 111 -12.43 9.58 -4.10
N ALA A 112 -12.94 8.35 -4.26
CA ALA A 112 -14.21 7.93 -3.67
C ALA A 112 -14.16 7.97 -2.12
N VAL A 113 -13.13 7.38 -1.51
CA VAL A 113 -13.00 7.35 -0.04
C VAL A 113 -12.72 8.75 0.53
N ARG A 114 -12.05 9.64 -0.20
CA ARG A 114 -11.90 11.05 0.20
C ARG A 114 -13.24 11.77 0.31
N ARG A 115 -14.14 11.56 -0.67
CA ARG A 115 -15.50 12.12 -0.62
C ARG A 115 -16.28 11.57 0.58
N GLU A 116 -16.22 10.26 0.80
CA GLU A 116 -16.82 9.59 1.98
C GLU A 116 -16.29 10.19 3.29
N ARG A 117 -14.97 10.35 3.42
CA ARG A 117 -14.36 10.97 4.61
C ARG A 117 -14.86 12.40 4.83
N ASP A 118 -14.91 13.21 3.77
CA ASP A 118 -15.35 14.61 3.88
C ASP A 118 -16.84 14.72 4.23
N GLU A 119 -17.67 13.78 3.75
CA GLU A 119 -19.07 13.61 4.15
C GLU A 119 -19.20 13.19 5.61
N ALA A 120 -18.43 12.20 6.05
CA ALA A 120 -18.39 11.76 7.43
C ALA A 120 -17.96 12.89 8.38
N ALA A 121 -16.95 13.68 7.98
CA ALA A 121 -16.50 14.84 8.73
C ALA A 121 -17.57 15.93 8.84
N ARG A 122 -18.34 16.18 7.76
CA ARG A 122 -19.51 17.08 7.79
C ARG A 122 -20.55 16.59 8.79
N ARG A 123 -20.93 15.31 8.69
CA ARG A 123 -21.91 14.70 9.59
C ARG A 123 -21.52 14.81 11.07
N VAL A 124 -20.24 14.60 11.39
CA VAL A 124 -19.74 14.80 12.77
C VAL A 124 -19.94 16.25 13.22
N ARG A 125 -19.62 17.24 12.38
CA ARG A 125 -19.82 18.66 12.73
C ARG A 125 -21.29 19.00 12.94
N ASP A 126 -22.16 18.50 12.07
CA ASP A 126 -23.59 18.77 12.14
C ASP A 126 -24.20 18.18 13.43
N LEU A 127 -23.84 16.94 13.79
CA LEU A 127 -24.31 16.30 15.02
C LEU A 127 -23.78 16.99 16.28
N VAL A 128 -22.56 17.52 16.26
CA VAL A 128 -22.00 18.31 17.38
C VAL A 128 -22.70 19.66 17.50
N ALA A 129 -23.02 20.33 16.39
CA ALA A 129 -23.62 21.65 16.38
C ALA A 129 -25.10 21.66 16.79
N LEU A 130 -25.84 20.58 16.50
CA LEU A 130 -27.28 20.51 16.76
C LEU A 130 -27.64 20.11 18.20
N ASP A 131 -26.66 19.66 19.02
CA ASP A 131 -26.88 19.00 20.32
C ASP A 131 -28.00 17.93 20.28
N GLY A 132 -28.27 17.41 19.09
CA GLY A 132 -29.54 16.76 18.72
C GLY A 132 -29.40 15.36 18.17
N GLY A 133 -28.16 14.86 18.05
CA GLY A 133 -27.89 13.44 17.89
C GLY A 133 -27.81 12.78 19.26
N SER A 134 -28.30 11.55 19.38
CA SER A 134 -27.98 10.77 20.58
C SER A 134 -26.45 10.62 20.69
N GLY A 135 -25.92 10.47 21.91
CA GLY A 135 -24.48 10.21 22.10
C GLY A 135 -23.99 9.01 21.27
N THR A 136 -24.89 8.06 21.02
CA THR A 136 -24.68 6.90 20.13
C THR A 136 -24.53 7.29 18.66
N ASP A 137 -25.36 8.19 18.12
CA ASP A 137 -25.25 8.64 16.73
C ASP A 137 -23.93 9.37 16.46
N LEU A 138 -23.50 10.20 17.43
CA LEU A 138 -22.22 10.90 17.34
C LEU A 138 -21.03 9.92 17.42
N ALA A 139 -21.12 8.89 18.26
CA ALA A 139 -20.10 7.85 18.33
C ALA A 139 -19.96 7.09 16.99
N TRP A 140 -21.08 6.71 16.38
CA TRP A 140 -21.10 6.08 15.05
C TRP A 140 -20.53 7.00 13.96
N ALA A 141 -20.92 8.28 13.95
CA ALA A 141 -20.41 9.24 12.97
C ALA A 141 -18.88 9.43 13.11
N ARG A 142 -18.38 9.47 14.35
CA ARG A 142 -16.94 9.56 14.63
C ARG A 142 -16.18 8.30 14.20
N ASP A 143 -16.72 7.11 14.48
CA ASP A 143 -16.12 5.84 14.04
C ASP A 143 -16.05 5.78 12.51
N HIS A 144 -17.15 6.10 11.82
CA HIS A 144 -17.19 6.11 10.37
C HIS A 144 -16.15 7.08 9.77
N HIS A 145 -16.04 8.29 10.32
CA HIS A 145 -15.00 9.25 9.91
C HIS A 145 -13.58 8.73 10.16
N ALA A 146 -13.33 8.07 11.29
CA ALA A 146 -12.03 7.48 11.61
C ALA A 146 -11.67 6.37 10.62
N ARG A 147 -12.62 5.49 10.27
CA ARG A 147 -12.43 4.43 9.27
C ARG A 147 -12.16 4.99 7.88
N ALA A 148 -12.96 5.95 7.41
CA ALA A 148 -12.73 6.60 6.11
C ALA A 148 -11.36 7.30 6.04
N SER A 149 -10.91 7.89 7.16
CA SER A 149 -9.57 8.48 7.28
C SER A 149 -8.46 7.44 7.21
N ALA A 150 -8.61 6.31 7.93
CA ALA A 150 -7.66 5.20 7.87
C ALA A 150 -7.53 4.63 6.45
N ARG A 151 -8.66 4.44 5.76
CA ARG A 151 -8.72 3.99 4.36
C ARG A 151 -8.04 4.97 3.40
N CYS A 152 -8.18 6.28 3.60
CA CYS A 152 -7.46 7.29 2.82
C CYS A 152 -5.93 7.16 2.99
N THR A 153 -5.46 7.05 4.24
CA THR A 153 -4.03 6.87 4.54
C THR A 153 -3.50 5.60 3.88
N GLU A 154 -4.27 4.51 3.99
CA GLU A 154 -3.91 3.24 3.41
C GLU A 154 -3.84 3.28 1.87
N LEU A 155 -4.88 3.76 1.19
CA LEU A 155 -4.91 3.86 -0.27
C LEU A 155 -3.82 4.79 -0.80
N THR A 156 -3.49 5.86 -0.07
CA THR A 156 -2.36 6.74 -0.40
C THR A 156 -1.03 5.99 -0.34
N ALA A 157 -0.82 5.16 0.69
CA ALA A 157 0.38 4.34 0.82
C ALA A 157 0.48 3.27 -0.29
N ARG A 158 -0.64 2.61 -0.62
CA ARG A 158 -0.71 1.64 -1.72
C ARG A 158 -0.36 2.26 -3.08
N LEU A 159 -0.90 3.44 -3.36
CA LEU A 159 -0.62 4.19 -4.59
C LEU A 159 0.85 4.64 -4.67
N ALA A 160 1.46 5.03 -3.55
CA ALA A 160 2.89 5.33 -3.51
C ALA A 160 3.72 4.07 -3.82
N ALA A 161 3.39 2.94 -3.19
CA ALA A 161 4.08 1.67 -3.41
C ALA A 161 3.93 1.16 -4.86
N SER A 162 2.76 1.32 -5.49
CA SER A 162 2.56 0.90 -6.89
C SER A 162 3.47 1.67 -7.86
N ARG A 163 3.64 2.98 -7.63
CA ARG A 163 4.56 3.82 -8.42
C ARG A 163 6.01 3.41 -8.25
N THR A 164 6.44 3.10 -7.03
CA THR A 164 7.79 2.59 -6.76
C THR A 164 8.05 1.27 -7.48
N ARG A 165 7.07 0.35 -7.48
CA ARG A 165 7.17 -0.92 -8.24
C ARG A 165 7.29 -0.68 -9.75
N ALA A 166 6.45 0.19 -10.30
CA ALA A 166 6.50 0.53 -11.73
C ALA A 166 7.86 1.12 -12.14
N ALA A 167 8.45 1.98 -11.30
CA ALA A 167 9.78 2.56 -11.54
C ALA A 167 10.91 1.52 -11.45
N GLY A 168 10.84 0.56 -10.51
CA GLY A 168 11.85 -0.50 -10.34
C GLY A 168 11.90 -1.50 -11.49
N VAL A 169 10.76 -1.79 -12.13
CA VAL A 169 10.67 -2.65 -13.32
C VAL A 169 11.31 -1.99 -14.54
N GLY A 170 11.25 -0.65 -14.66
CA GLY A 170 11.86 0.10 -15.75
C GLY A 170 13.40 0.12 -15.76
N VAL A 171 14.05 -0.10 -14.61
CA VAL A 171 15.53 -0.07 -14.49
C VAL A 171 16.18 -1.41 -14.86
N HIS A 172 15.46 -2.52 -14.78
CA HIS A 172 15.99 -3.87 -15.06
C HIS A 172 15.76 -4.33 -16.52
N GLY A 173 15.10 -3.52 -17.34
CA GLY A 173 14.74 -3.84 -18.73
C GLY A 173 15.80 -3.50 -19.80
N ASN A 174 16.97 -2.98 -19.43
CA ASN A 174 18.03 -2.66 -20.39
C ASN A 174 19.43 -3.10 -19.90
N GLY A 175 19.56 -4.40 -19.62
CA GLY A 175 20.85 -5.06 -19.39
C GLY A 175 21.10 -6.08 -20.50
N ALA A 176 21.40 -5.62 -21.71
CA ALA A 176 21.91 -6.47 -22.76
C ALA A 176 23.10 -7.28 -22.21
N GLN A 177 23.05 -8.61 -22.37
CA GLN A 177 24.10 -9.54 -22.00
C GLN A 177 25.44 -9.11 -22.61
N ALA A 178 26.31 -8.51 -21.80
CA ALA A 178 27.74 -8.50 -22.08
C ALA A 178 28.27 -9.89 -21.72
N VAL A 179 28.46 -10.72 -22.75
CA VAL A 179 29.11 -12.03 -22.64
C VAL A 179 30.55 -11.81 -22.17
N PRO A 180 31.02 -12.41 -21.06
CA PRO A 180 32.42 -12.32 -20.67
C PRO A 180 33.24 -13.32 -21.49
N ALA A 181 34.07 -12.83 -22.41
CA ALA A 181 35.13 -13.63 -23.01
C ALA A 181 36.28 -13.77 -22.01
N GLY A 182 36.33 -14.91 -21.32
CA GLY A 182 37.49 -15.32 -20.53
C GLY A 182 38.52 -16.04 -21.40
N GLY A 183 39.79 -15.64 -21.32
CA GLY A 183 40.90 -16.50 -21.72
C GLY A 183 42.26 -15.82 -21.95
N GLN A 184 43.14 -15.97 -20.96
CA GLN A 184 44.60 -16.21 -21.05
C GLN A 184 45.58 -15.02 -20.97
N ASP A 185 46.45 -15.12 -19.96
CA ASP A 185 47.75 -14.45 -19.70
C ASP A 185 48.83 -15.59 -19.76
N PRO A 186 50.18 -15.42 -19.90
CA PRO A 186 51.01 -14.21 -19.88
C PRO A 186 52.22 -14.14 -20.86
N ARG A 187 52.94 -13.00 -20.78
CA ARG A 187 54.38 -12.73 -21.11
C ARG A 187 54.70 -12.07 -22.46
N HIS A 188 55.19 -10.83 -22.41
CA HIS A 188 56.52 -10.45 -22.92
C HIS A 188 56.98 -9.08 -22.37
N GLU A 189 58.30 -8.98 -22.25
CA GLU A 189 59.11 -7.94 -21.61
C GLU A 189 59.26 -6.61 -22.38
N ARG A 190 59.49 -5.54 -21.60
CA ARG A 190 60.43 -4.39 -21.77
C ARG A 190 60.49 -3.59 -23.08
N SER A 191 60.27 -2.28 -22.97
CA SER A 191 61.21 -1.18 -23.35
C SER A 191 60.54 0.17 -23.01
N SER A 192 60.97 0.89 -21.98
CA SER A 192 61.93 2.03 -22.01
C SER A 192 61.55 3.18 -22.96
N GLY A 193 61.35 4.37 -22.36
CA GLY A 193 61.19 5.65 -23.04
C GLY A 193 60.84 6.80 -22.08
N GLU A 194 61.87 7.40 -21.50
CA GLU A 194 61.86 8.64 -20.71
C GLU A 194 61.33 9.87 -21.48
N GLY A 195 60.77 10.84 -20.74
CA GLY A 195 60.50 12.20 -21.21
C GLY A 195 59.96 13.09 -20.10
N ALA A 196 60.82 13.97 -19.56
CA ALA A 196 60.57 14.89 -18.46
C ALA A 196 59.98 16.26 -18.89
N GLY A 197 59.46 17.03 -17.91
CA GLY A 197 59.09 18.45 -17.98
C GLY A 197 57.79 18.72 -17.21
N HIS A 198 57.74 19.18 -15.96
CA HIS A 198 58.11 20.47 -15.33
C HIS A 198 57.24 21.69 -15.71
N GLU A 199 56.94 22.50 -14.67
CA GLU A 199 56.32 23.86 -14.60
C GLU A 199 54.78 23.94 -14.60
N HIS A 200 54.09 24.42 -13.56
CA HIS A 200 54.03 25.73 -12.85
C HIS A 200 53.17 26.82 -13.53
N GLY A 201 52.27 27.40 -12.73
CA GLY A 201 51.41 28.59 -13.00
C GLY A 201 49.98 28.30 -12.51
N HIS A 202 49.46 28.79 -11.36
CA HIS A 202 49.48 30.13 -10.75
C HIS A 202 48.99 31.24 -11.68
N GLY A 203 47.81 31.77 -11.36
CA GLY A 203 47.10 32.79 -12.11
C GLY A 203 45.78 33.14 -11.42
N ASP A 204 45.89 33.86 -10.32
CA ASP A 204 44.82 34.64 -9.69
C ASP A 204 44.18 35.61 -10.68
N GLY A 205 42.87 35.89 -10.51
CA GLY A 205 42.29 37.02 -11.21
C GLY A 205 40.85 37.43 -10.87
N TYR A 206 40.72 38.19 -9.77
CA TYR A 206 39.90 39.40 -9.55
C TYR A 206 38.36 39.43 -9.75
N GLU A 207 37.74 39.78 -8.62
CA GLU A 207 36.50 40.53 -8.37
C GLU A 207 36.21 41.70 -9.34
N HIS A 208 34.94 42.03 -9.57
CA HIS A 208 34.18 43.11 -8.89
C HIS A 208 32.90 43.46 -9.66
N GLY A 209 31.82 43.76 -8.93
CA GLY A 209 30.65 44.42 -9.50
C GLY A 209 29.42 44.49 -8.60
N ASP A 210 29.55 45.15 -7.45
CA ASP A 210 28.43 45.65 -6.65
C ASP A 210 27.60 46.68 -7.44
N GLY A 211 26.29 46.69 -7.21
CA GLY A 211 25.38 47.63 -7.88
C GLY A 211 23.98 47.64 -7.31
N SER A 212 23.85 48.21 -6.12
CA SER A 212 22.63 48.53 -5.37
C SER A 212 21.58 49.30 -6.19
N GLY A 213 20.29 49.07 -5.90
CA GLY A 213 19.18 49.84 -6.48
C GLY A 213 17.84 49.56 -5.78
N ALA A 214 17.64 50.18 -4.61
CA ALA A 214 16.35 50.30 -3.97
C ALA A 214 15.52 51.44 -4.58
N GLY A 215 14.19 51.31 -4.58
CA GLY A 215 13.28 52.45 -4.61
C GLY A 215 12.03 52.26 -5.46
N ALA A 216 10.94 51.80 -4.83
CA ALA A 216 9.66 52.51 -4.68
C ALA A 216 8.61 51.57 -4.09
#